data_AF-A0A2G9WT76-F1
#
_entry.id   AF-A0A2G9WT76-F1
#
_cell.length_a   1.000
_cell.length_b   1.000
_cell.length_c   1.000
_cell.angle_alpha   90.00
_cell.angle_beta   90.00
_cell.angle_gamma   90.00
#
_symmetry.space_group_name_H-M   'P 1'
#
loop_
_entity.id
_entity.type
_entity.pdbx_description
1 polymer ?
#
loop_
_entity_poly.entity_id
_entity_poly.type
_entity_poly.pdbx_seq_one_letter_code
_entity_poly.pdbx_strand_id
1 'polypeptide(L)' 'MLLSCGDALIDFVPVKSAGGRDAYVPAVGGSCLNIAVAMSRLGALTGFVGGIANDMFGAMIADHLAASGVSL' A
#
# COMPACT_ATOMS: atom_id res chain seq x y z
N MET A 1 -20.38 1.53 -1.28
CA MET A 1 -18.96 1.69 -1.61
C MET A 1 -18.34 2.63 -0.59
N LEU A 2 -17.23 2.26 0.05
CA LEU A 2 -16.43 3.13 0.90
C LEU A 2 -15.29 3.69 0.05
N LEU A 3 -15.12 5.01 0.06
CA LEU A 3 -14.04 5.68 -0.66
C LEU A 3 -13.07 6.28 0.35
N SER A 4 -11.85 5.75 0.42
CA SER A 4 -10.79 6.30 1.26
C SER A 4 -9.95 7.27 0.43
N CYS A 5 -9.82 8.51 0.88
CA CYS A 5 -9.11 9.56 0.15
C CYS A 5 -7.90 10.05 0.95
N GLY A 6 -6.69 9.92 0.43
CA GLY A 6 -5.52 10.44 1.12
C GLY A 6 -4.19 9.87 0.66
N ASP A 7 -3.33 9.61 1.64
CA ASP A 7 -1.93 9.23 1.44
C ASP A 7 -1.75 7.76 1.08
N ALA A 8 -0.80 7.52 0.18
CA ALA A 8 -0.21 6.23 -0.12
C ALA A 8 1.32 6.41 -0.14
N LEU A 9 2.04 5.53 0.54
CA LEU A 9 3.48 5.65 0.73
C LEU A 9 4.16 4.28 0.80
N ILE A 10 5.49 4.30 0.79
CA ILE A 10 6.32 3.12 1.04
C ILE A 10 7.05 3.31 2.36
N ASP A 11 6.81 2.38 3.28
CA ASP A 11 7.58 2.25 4.51
C ASP A 11 8.85 1.45 4.22
N PHE A 12 10.01 1.97 4.61
CA PHE A 12 11.27 1.24 4.57
C PHE A 12 11.51 0.56 5.91
N VAL A 13 11.13 -0.71 5.99
CA VAL A 13 11.24 -1.49 7.24
C VAL A 13 12.68 -1.98 7.40
N PRO A 14 13.37 -1.69 8.53
CA PRO A 14 14.75 -2.09 8.74
C PRO A 14 14.85 -3.61 8.89
N VAL A 15 15.81 -4.20 8.18
CA VAL A 15 16.13 -5.63 8.23
C VAL A 15 17.65 -5.85 8.21
N LYS A 16 18.07 -7.08 8.45
CA LYS A 16 19.44 -7.54 8.14
C LYS A 16 19.42 -8.29 6.80
N SER A 17 20.32 -7.93 5.90
CA SER A 17 20.56 -8.71 4.69
C SER A 17 21.12 -10.09 5.01
N ALA A 18 21.13 -11.01 4.04
CA ALA A 18 21.73 -12.34 4.21
C ALA A 18 23.20 -12.31 4.66
N GLY A 19 23.94 -11.24 4.32
CA GLY A 19 25.31 -10.99 4.78
C GLY A 19 25.43 -10.20 6.09
N GLY A 20 24.35 -10.01 6.84
CA GLY A 20 24.35 -9.33 8.15
C GLY A 20 24.41 -7.79 8.10
N ARG A 21 24.49 -7.18 6.91
CA ARG A 21 24.47 -5.71 6.75
C ARG A 21 23.07 -5.14 6.97
N ASP A 22 23.00 -3.92 7.48
CA ASP A 22 21.75 -3.14 7.53
C ASP A 22 21.18 -2.96 6.13
N ALA A 23 19.88 -3.19 6.02
CA ALA A 23 19.13 -3.04 4.79
C ALA A 23 17.69 -2.63 5.14
N TYR A 24 16.93 -2.29 4.10
CA TYR A 24 15.52 -1.96 4.23
C TYR A 24 14.70 -2.76 3.22
N VAL A 25 13.53 -3.22 3.66
CA VAL A 25 12.52 -3.81 2.77
C VAL A 25 11.42 -2.79 2.57
N PRO A 26 11.10 -2.43 1.32
CA PRO A 26 9.96 -1.56 1.03
C PRO A 26 8.65 -2.31 1.30
N ALA A 27 7.76 -1.70 2.07
CA ALA A 27 6.42 -2.18 2.35
C ALA A 27 5.40 -1.10 1.97
N VAL A 28 4.29 -1.50 1.34
CA VAL A 28 3.21 -0.56 1.03
C VAL A 28 2.52 -0.13 2.33
N GLY A 29 2.32 1.18 2.48
CA GLY A 29 1.71 1.81 3.64
C GLY A 29 0.93 3.08 3.30
N GLY A 30 0.59 3.85 4.33
CA GLY A 30 -0.28 5.03 4.24
C GLY A 30 -1.56 4.83 5.05
N SER A 31 -1.96 5.84 5.81
CA SER A 31 -3.10 5.70 6.73
C SER A 31 -4.39 5.45 5.96
N CYS A 32 -4.68 6.28 4.96
CA CYS A 32 -5.86 6.15 4.13
C CYS A 32 -5.83 4.87 3.27
N LEU A 33 -4.66 4.50 2.74
CA LEU A 33 -4.47 3.24 2.01
C LEU A 33 -4.77 2.03 2.90
N ASN A 34 -4.23 1.99 4.12
CA ASN A 34 -4.43 0.88 5.05
C ASN A 34 -5.90 0.74 5.46
N ILE A 35 -6.62 1.84 5.63
CA ILE A 35 -8.08 1.82 5.85
C ILE A 35 -8.78 1.19 4.65
N ALA A 36 -8.43 1.57 3.42
CA ALA A 36 -9.06 1.02 2.22
C ALA A 36 -8.86 -0.51 2.13
N VAL A 37 -7.63 -0.97 2.36
CA VAL A 37 -7.28 -2.39 2.37
C VAL A 37 -8.03 -3.15 3.48
N ALA A 38 -8.06 -2.60 4.69
CA ALA A 38 -8.75 -3.22 5.82
C ALA A 38 -10.26 -3.37 5.54
N MET A 39 -10.90 -2.31 5.04
CA MET A 39 -12.34 -2.32 4.74
C MET A 39 -12.68 -3.30 3.62
N SER A 40 -11.85 -3.39 2.58
CA SER A 40 -12.02 -4.38 1.52
C SER A 40 -11.93 -5.80 2.04
N ARG A 41 -10.92 -6.10 2.88
CA ARG A 41 -10.75 -7.44 3.50
C ARG A 41 -11.89 -7.82 4.44
N LEU A 42 -12.57 -6.85 5.04
CA LEU A 42 -13.79 -7.06 5.84
C LEU A 42 -15.06 -7.23 4.99
N GLY A 43 -14.95 -7.22 3.66
CA GLY A 43 -16.05 -7.48 2.73
C GLY A 43 -16.80 -6.23 2.26
N ALA A 44 -16.33 -5.02 2.60
CA ALA A 44 -16.93 -3.80 2.07
C ALA A 44 -16.47 -3.54 0.64
N LEU A 45 -17.39 -3.15 -0.24
CA LEU A 45 -17.03 -2.60 -1.56
C LEU A 45 -16.23 -1.32 -1.36
N THR A 46 -14.94 -1.32 -1.72
CA THR A 46 -14.00 -0.25 -1.34
C THR A 46 -13.23 0.30 -2.54
N GLY A 47 -13.02 1.61 -2.55
CA GLY A 47 -12.12 2.31 -3.47
C GLY A 47 -11.13 3.21 -2.73
N PHE A 48 -10.05 3.59 -3.41
CA PHE A 48 -9.03 4.50 -2.91
C PHE A 48 -8.77 5.64 -3.89
N VAL A 49 -8.64 6.86 -3.40
CA VAL A 49 -8.26 8.05 -4.18
C VAL A 49 -7.06 8.71 -3.53
N GLY A 50 -5.97 8.84 -4.29
CA GLY A 50 -4.74 9.46 -3.81
C GLY A 50 -3.73 9.67 -4.93
N GLY A 51 -2.64 10.36 -4.61
CA GLY A 51 -1.51 10.47 -5.53
C GLY A 51 -0.69 9.19 -5.52
N ILE A 52 -0.61 8.51 -6.67
CA ILE A 52 0.25 7.34 -6.86
C ILE A 52 1.25 7.70 -7.97
N ALA A 53 2.53 7.50 -7.70
CA ALA A 53 3.60 7.75 -8.68
C ALA A 53 3.50 6.77 -9.87
N ASN A 54 4.09 7.12 -11.01
CA ASN A 54 4.21 6.22 -12.17
C ASN A 54 5.62 5.62 -12.24
N ASP A 55 6.06 5.00 -11.14
CA ASP A 55 7.37 4.36 -10.98
C ASP A 55 7.23 2.98 -10.33
N MET A 56 8.36 2.36 -9.97
CA MET A 56 8.36 1.03 -9.36
C MET A 56 7.57 0.98 -8.04
N PHE A 57 7.62 2.04 -7.22
CA PHE A 57 6.93 2.08 -5.93
C PHE A 57 5.44 2.37 -6.11
N GLY A 58 5.09 3.20 -7.09
CA GLY A 58 3.70 3.39 -7.51
C GLY A 58 3.05 2.10 -8.00
N ALA A 59 3.78 1.31 -8.81
CA ALA A 59 3.34 -0.02 -9.23
C ALA A 59 3.13 -0.95 -8.02
N MET A 60 4.07 -0.98 -7.06
CA MET A 60 3.91 -1.76 -5.83
C MET A 60 2.64 -1.38 -5.05
N ILE A 61 2.33 -0.09 -4.95
CA ILE A 61 1.12 0.42 -4.29
C ILE A 61 -0.14 -0.04 -5.04
N ALA A 62 -0.15 0.13 -6.37
CA ALA A 62 -1.30 -0.22 -7.19
C ALA A 62 -1.59 -1.72 -7.16
N ASP A 63 -0.54 -2.55 -7.27
CA ASP A 63 -0.65 -4.00 -7.18
C ASP A 63 -1.15 -4.45 -5.80
N HIS A 64 -0.70 -3.80 -4.72
CA HIS A 64 -1.16 -4.10 -3.36
C HIS A 64 -2.65 -3.81 -3.16
N LEU A 65 -3.13 -2.68 -3.69
CA LEU A 65 -4.55 -2.30 -3.65
C LEU A 65 -5.40 -3.27 -4.49
N ALA A 66 -4.97 -3.57 -5.72
CA ALA A 66 -5.65 -4.51 -6.60
C ALA A 66 -5.73 -5.92 -5.98
N ALA A 67 -4.62 -6.43 -5.45
CA ALA A 67 -4.57 -7.72 -4.76
C ALA A 67 -5.45 -7.75 -3.49
N SER A 68 -5.73 -6.59 -2.89
CA SER A 68 -6.63 -6.47 -1.74
C SER A 68 -8.08 -6.19 -2.15
N GLY A 69 -8.42 -6.19 -3.44
CA GLY A 69 -9.78 -5.96 -3.93
C GLY A 69 -10.25 -4.51 -3.87
N VAL A 70 -9.33 -3.55 -3.74
CA VAL A 70 -9.65 -2.11 -3.71
C VAL A 70 -9.61 -1.55 -5.13
N SER A 71 -10.65 -0.81 -5.53
CA SER A 71 -10.61 -0.03 -6.79
C SER A 71 -9.71 1.18 -6.64
N LEU A 72 -8.84 1.40 -7.62
CA LEU A 72 -8.21 2.69 -7.89
C LEU A 72 -9.15 3.58 -8.73
#